data_AF-X1GL01-F1
#
_entry.id   AF-X1GL01-F1
#
_cell.length_a   1.000
_cell.length_b   1.000
_cell.length_c   1.000
_cell.angle_alpha   90.00
_cell.angle_beta   90.00
_cell.angle_gamma   90.00
#
_symmetry.space_group_name_H-M   'P 1'
#
loop_
_entity.id
_entity.type
_entity.pdbx_description
1 polymer ?
#
loop_
_entity_poly.entity_id
_entity_poly.type
_entity_poly.pdbx_seq_one_letter_code
_entity_poly.pdbx_strand_id
1 'polypeptide(L)'
;TYKDADKALQENMKKISAQYEIKPEAKNITNIEEAIVFLYKIPDLYLKKDGKGKIAFVMPRSLLVSSQNEKARRFDIFYDIEFFEFDDLIFNIDCCCIFAKYHDDFSDKDKVTNKYPILCHNLNSETMELIEDITLEPYVYFQTRKNEKYKVKRLVESSEKKKLLPLNLSDYYNDFIQGADLIPKSLLYVKILDSTEDGKISVIDPWISPQAKGVWKKSYFKRQRVESENIFKATLSRELYPFYIKPYSIFLPFDTNLKYNPSKIGPFSRKHWNQKM
;
A
#
# COMPACT_ATOMS: atom_id res chain seq x y z
N THR A 1 7.87 4.26 9.92
CA THR A 1 7.24 4.72 8.65
C THR A 1 6.97 6.21 8.73
N TYR A 2 6.84 6.94 7.60
CA TYR A 2 6.63 8.39 7.59
C TYR A 2 5.49 8.86 8.54
N LYS A 3 4.41 8.09 8.69
CA LYS A 3 3.28 8.42 9.59
C LYS A 3 3.62 8.33 11.08
N ASP A 4 4.63 7.55 11.44
CA ASP A 4 5.05 7.29 12.82
C ASP A 4 6.29 8.12 13.21
N ALA A 5 6.93 8.75 12.23
CA ALA A 5 8.09 9.62 12.43
C ALA A 5 7.68 10.95 13.07
N ASP A 6 8.59 11.56 13.83
CA ASP A 6 8.41 12.93 14.33
C ASP A 6 8.39 13.96 13.17
N LYS A 7 7.98 15.20 13.48
CA LYS A 7 7.86 16.25 12.45
C LYS A 7 9.18 16.54 11.74
N ALA A 8 10.29 16.53 12.48
CA ALA A 8 11.61 16.85 11.92
C ALA A 8 12.06 15.77 10.93
N LEU A 9 11.91 14.50 11.29
CA LEU A 9 12.21 13.36 10.43
C LEU A 9 11.28 13.33 9.21
N GLN A 10 10.00 13.63 9.37
CA GLN A 10 9.07 13.76 8.24
C GLN A 10 9.50 14.84 7.24
N GLU A 11 9.89 16.02 7.71
CA GLU A 11 10.38 17.10 6.86
C GLU A 11 11.69 16.72 6.16
N ASN A 12 12.61 16.07 6.87
CA ASN A 12 13.86 15.56 6.32
C ASN A 12 13.62 14.52 5.23
N MET A 13 12.75 13.52 5.48
CA MET A 13 12.38 12.51 4.48
C MET A 13 11.80 13.17 3.23
N LYS A 14 10.89 14.15 3.39
CA LYS A 14 10.33 14.91 2.25
C LYS A 14 11.39 15.65 1.46
N LYS A 15 12.34 16.29 2.14
CA LYS A 15 13.44 17.06 1.53
C LYS A 15 14.37 16.13 0.75
N ILE A 16 14.80 15.03 1.37
CA ILE A 16 15.71 14.06 0.76
C ILE A 16 15.03 13.38 -0.44
N SER A 17 13.78 12.90 -0.30
CA SER A 17 13.07 12.30 -1.43
C SER A 17 12.85 13.29 -2.58
N ALA A 18 12.72 14.59 -2.30
CA ALA A 18 12.64 15.61 -3.35
C ALA A 18 13.98 15.81 -4.05
N GLN A 19 15.09 15.83 -3.30
CA GLN A 19 16.46 15.95 -3.84
C GLN A 19 16.76 14.87 -4.88
N TYR A 20 16.38 13.61 -4.61
CA TYR A 20 16.59 12.50 -5.55
C TYR A 20 15.44 12.30 -6.55
N GLU A 21 14.45 13.21 -6.60
CA GLU A 21 13.26 13.09 -7.45
C GLU A 21 12.44 11.79 -7.26
N ILE A 22 12.59 11.14 -6.10
CA ILE A 22 11.88 9.90 -5.73
C ILE A 22 10.63 10.16 -4.88
N LYS A 23 10.33 11.42 -4.57
CA LYS A 23 9.16 11.81 -3.77
C LYS A 23 7.85 11.30 -4.38
N PRO A 24 7.03 10.53 -3.63
CA PRO A 24 5.73 10.07 -4.09
C PRO A 24 4.77 11.23 -4.42
N GLU A 25 3.74 10.94 -5.20
CA GLU A 25 2.65 11.90 -5.45
C GLU A 25 1.86 12.23 -4.17
N ALA A 26 1.07 13.31 -4.21
CA ALA A 26 0.29 13.79 -3.07
C ALA A 26 -0.54 12.67 -2.39
N LYS A 27 -1.17 11.79 -3.18
CA LYS A 27 -1.96 10.64 -2.69
C LYS A 27 -1.15 9.64 -1.84
N ASN A 28 0.16 9.54 -2.09
CA ASN A 28 1.08 8.60 -1.45
C ASN A 28 2.12 9.29 -0.56
N ILE A 29 2.03 10.60 -0.33
CA ILE A 29 3.06 11.33 0.43
C ILE A 29 3.16 10.88 1.89
N THR A 30 2.07 10.37 2.44
CA THR A 30 2.04 9.81 3.80
C THR A 30 2.66 8.41 3.87
N ASN A 31 2.94 7.80 2.71
CA ASN A 31 3.49 6.45 2.58
C ASN A 31 4.96 6.50 2.11
N ILE A 32 5.69 7.60 2.36
CA ILE A 32 7.14 7.61 2.11
C ILE A 32 7.79 6.54 2.99
N GLU A 33 8.53 5.64 2.35
CA GLU A 33 9.25 4.58 3.02
C GLU A 33 10.67 5.02 3.35
N GLU A 34 11.01 4.89 4.63
CA GLU A 34 12.33 5.26 5.15
C GLU A 34 13.46 4.45 4.52
N ALA A 35 13.23 3.16 4.27
CA ALA A 35 14.19 2.30 3.58
C ALA A 35 14.59 2.86 2.21
N ILE A 36 13.63 3.41 1.45
CA ILE A 36 13.87 3.98 0.11
C ILE A 36 14.65 5.29 0.20
N VAL A 37 14.35 6.12 1.20
CA VAL A 37 15.16 7.32 1.49
C VAL A 37 16.59 6.93 1.85
N PHE A 38 16.75 5.90 2.68
CA PHE A 38 18.05 5.39 3.10
C PHE A 38 18.85 4.82 1.93
N LEU A 39 18.23 4.02 1.06
CA LEU A 39 18.83 3.44 -0.14
C LEU A 39 19.48 4.51 -1.02
N TYR A 40 18.84 5.67 -1.18
CA TYR A 40 19.37 6.76 -1.99
C TYR A 40 20.37 7.65 -1.24
N LYS A 41 20.13 7.90 0.05
CA LYS A 41 20.92 8.88 0.79
C LYS A 41 22.26 8.34 1.26
N ILE A 42 22.32 7.07 1.66
CA ILE A 42 23.54 6.47 2.23
C ILE A 42 24.67 6.38 1.20
N PRO A 43 24.43 5.92 -0.04
CA PRO A 43 25.47 5.93 -1.08
C PRO A 43 26.05 7.32 -1.34
N ASP A 44 25.20 8.35 -1.43
CA ASP A 44 25.64 9.74 -1.62
C ASP A 44 26.47 10.29 -0.46
N LEU A 45 26.20 9.87 0.77
CA LEU A 45 26.95 10.30 1.94
C LEU A 45 28.31 9.62 2.08
N TYR A 46 28.40 8.33 1.73
CA TYR A 46 29.54 7.50 2.14
C TYR A 46 30.33 6.89 0.99
N LEU A 47 29.76 6.78 -0.22
CA LEU A 47 30.45 6.21 -1.37
C LEU A 47 31.13 7.30 -2.20
N LYS A 48 32.25 6.91 -2.82
CA LYS A 48 32.92 7.73 -3.82
C LYS A 48 32.04 7.83 -5.07
N LYS A 49 32.02 9.03 -5.65
CA LYS A 49 31.19 9.39 -6.82
C LYS A 49 31.86 9.04 -8.15
N ASP A 50 32.79 8.08 -8.11
CA ASP A 50 33.68 7.70 -9.21
C ASP A 50 33.17 6.51 -10.03
N GLY A 51 31.92 6.08 -9.82
CA GLY A 51 31.35 4.92 -10.50
C GLY A 51 32.01 3.59 -10.10
N LYS A 52 32.61 3.51 -8.90
CA LYS A 52 33.14 2.23 -8.37
C LYS A 52 32.47 1.81 -7.08
N GLY A 53 31.75 2.72 -6.43
CA GLY A 53 30.95 2.42 -5.25
C GLY A 53 29.93 1.32 -5.55
N LYS A 54 29.87 0.31 -4.68
CA LYS A 54 28.87 -0.75 -4.75
C LYS A 54 27.96 -0.66 -3.54
N ILE A 55 26.69 -0.99 -3.74
CA ILE A 55 25.70 -1.14 -2.69
C ILE A 55 25.23 -2.58 -2.63
N ALA A 56 24.90 -3.01 -1.42
CA ALA A 56 24.20 -4.24 -1.13
C ALA A 56 23.26 -3.95 0.03
N PHE A 57 21.95 -4.01 -0.19
CA PHE A 57 20.95 -3.74 0.83
C PHE A 57 19.86 -4.80 0.85
N VAL A 58 19.43 -5.17 2.05
CA VAL A 58 18.14 -5.84 2.27
C VAL A 58 17.06 -4.76 2.30
N MET A 59 16.08 -4.88 1.42
CA MET A 59 15.03 -3.89 1.18
C MET A 59 13.65 -4.55 1.33
N PRO A 60 12.63 -3.81 1.78
CA PRO A 60 11.26 -4.29 1.67
C PRO A 60 10.89 -4.52 0.20
N ARG A 61 10.16 -5.61 -0.07
CA ARG A 61 9.73 -5.96 -1.44
C ARG A 61 8.85 -4.89 -2.10
N SER A 62 8.28 -3.99 -1.30
CA SER A 62 7.57 -2.79 -1.76
C SER A 62 8.37 -1.91 -2.74
N LEU A 63 9.71 -1.96 -2.70
CA LEU A 63 10.57 -1.32 -3.70
C LEU A 63 10.21 -1.79 -5.12
N LEU A 64 9.97 -3.09 -5.30
CA LEU A 64 9.68 -3.71 -6.60
C LEU A 64 8.24 -3.50 -7.06
N VAL A 65 7.27 -3.48 -6.13
CA VAL A 65 5.85 -3.56 -6.51
C VAL A 65 4.96 -2.38 -6.11
N SER A 66 5.30 -1.63 -5.07
CA SER A 66 4.34 -0.67 -4.50
C SER A 66 4.30 0.67 -5.24
N SER A 67 3.11 1.29 -5.31
CA SER A 67 2.87 2.51 -6.11
C SER A 67 3.60 3.76 -5.59
N GLN A 68 3.89 3.83 -4.29
CA GLN A 68 4.67 4.91 -3.69
C GLN A 68 6.11 4.97 -4.20
N ASN A 69 6.67 3.83 -4.65
CA ASN A 69 8.07 3.71 -5.05
C ASN A 69 8.28 3.77 -6.58
N GLU A 70 7.26 4.17 -7.35
CA GLU A 70 7.32 4.22 -8.82
C GLU A 70 8.43 5.11 -9.39
N LYS A 71 8.80 6.16 -8.66
CA LYS A 71 9.91 7.05 -9.05
C LYS A 71 11.27 6.48 -8.65
N ALA A 72 11.35 5.81 -7.49
CA ALA A 72 12.57 5.13 -7.04
C ALA A 72 12.94 3.96 -7.96
N ARG A 73 11.96 3.28 -8.55
CA ARG A 73 12.21 2.22 -9.56
C ARG A 73 12.79 2.73 -10.89
N ARG A 74 13.01 4.03 -11.08
CA ARG A 74 13.90 4.48 -12.17
C ARG A 74 15.36 4.16 -11.90
N PHE A 75 15.70 3.97 -10.62
CA PHE A 75 17.06 3.71 -10.14
C PHE A 75 18.06 4.74 -10.65
N ASP A 76 17.68 6.02 -10.72
CA ASP A 76 18.42 7.08 -11.44
C ASP A 76 19.93 7.11 -11.16
N ILE A 77 20.36 6.87 -9.91
CA ILE A 77 21.76 6.89 -9.45
C ILE A 77 22.45 5.51 -9.38
N PHE A 78 21.78 4.47 -9.89
CA PHE A 78 22.25 3.10 -9.85
C PHE A 78 22.29 2.47 -11.25
N TYR A 79 23.25 1.58 -11.45
CA TYR A 79 23.46 0.77 -12.65
C TYR A 79 24.04 -0.60 -12.26
N ASP A 80 24.12 -1.53 -13.22
CA ASP A 80 24.47 -2.94 -12.99
C ASP A 80 23.67 -3.52 -11.82
N ILE A 81 22.34 -3.39 -11.93
CA ILE A 81 21.40 -3.71 -10.85
C ILE A 81 21.07 -5.20 -10.94
N GLU A 82 21.12 -5.86 -9.79
CA GLU A 82 20.69 -7.25 -9.60
C GLU A 82 19.84 -7.33 -8.34
N PHE A 83 18.80 -8.17 -8.39
CA PHE A 83 17.97 -8.47 -7.24
C PHE A 83 18.13 -9.91 -6.78
N PHE A 84 17.86 -10.14 -5.50
CA PHE A 84 17.62 -11.46 -4.96
C PHE A 84 16.25 -11.45 -4.28
N GLU A 85 15.38 -12.35 -4.69
CA GLU A 85 14.10 -12.65 -4.04
C GLU A 85 14.15 -14.05 -3.42
N PHE A 86 13.16 -14.36 -2.59
CA PHE A 86 13.11 -15.59 -1.84
C PHE A 86 11.75 -16.25 -2.02
N ASP A 87 11.73 -17.59 -2.06
CA ASP A 87 10.49 -18.38 -2.23
C ASP A 87 9.53 -18.31 -1.04
N ASP A 88 10.02 -17.91 0.14
CA ASP A 88 9.25 -17.63 1.34
C ASP A 88 9.87 -16.49 2.18
N LEU A 89 9.19 -16.13 3.27
CA LEU A 89 9.54 -15.11 4.22
C LEU A 89 10.80 -15.45 5.03
N ILE A 90 11.90 -14.74 4.78
CA ILE A 90 13.08 -14.72 5.67
C ILE A 90 12.83 -13.89 6.93
N PHE A 91 12.06 -12.81 6.80
CA PHE A 91 11.63 -11.95 7.89
C PHE A 91 10.11 -11.93 7.97
N ASN A 92 9.54 -11.40 9.05
CA ASN A 92 8.08 -11.19 9.17
C ASN A 92 7.49 -10.16 8.16
N ILE A 93 8.25 -9.77 7.14
CA ILE A 93 7.91 -8.82 6.09
C ILE A 93 8.60 -9.29 4.80
N ASP A 94 7.89 -9.26 3.67
CA ASP A 94 8.48 -9.53 2.35
C ASP A 94 9.69 -8.64 2.09
N CYS A 95 10.80 -9.25 1.71
CA CYS A 95 12.05 -8.56 1.43
C CYS A 95 12.66 -9.01 0.10
N CYS A 96 13.55 -8.17 -0.42
CA CYS A 96 14.47 -8.51 -1.49
C CYS A 96 15.85 -7.94 -1.15
N CYS A 97 16.91 -8.47 -1.74
CA CYS A 97 18.23 -7.84 -1.70
C CYS A 97 18.47 -7.11 -3.02
N ILE A 98 19.04 -5.91 -2.95
CA ILE A 98 19.50 -5.17 -4.12
C ILE A 98 21.03 -5.08 -4.10
N PHE A 99 21.64 -5.43 -5.21
CA PHE A 99 23.03 -5.15 -5.52
C PHE A 99 23.07 -4.19 -6.69
N ALA A 100 23.89 -3.15 -6.58
CA ALA A 100 24.08 -2.20 -7.68
C ALA A 100 25.38 -1.43 -7.53
N LYS A 101 25.82 -0.78 -8.59
CA LYS A 101 26.87 0.23 -8.54
C LYS A 101 26.25 1.63 -8.44
N TYR A 102 26.89 2.50 -7.67
CA TYR A 102 26.47 3.89 -7.44
C TYR A 102 27.27 4.84 -8.33
N HIS A 103 26.57 5.75 -9.01
CA HIS A 103 27.15 6.85 -9.76
C HIS A 103 26.36 8.12 -9.47
N ASP A 104 27.04 9.21 -9.13
CA ASP A 104 26.39 10.50 -8.81
C ASP A 104 25.98 11.33 -10.04
N ASP A 105 25.92 10.70 -11.21
CA ASP A 105 25.62 11.43 -12.42
C ASP A 105 24.14 11.37 -12.74
N PHE A 106 23.41 12.40 -12.34
CA PHE A 106 22.03 12.64 -12.78
C PHE A 106 21.97 13.06 -14.26
N SER A 107 23.11 13.31 -14.90
CA SER A 107 23.23 14.06 -16.15
C SER A 107 23.52 13.25 -17.42
N ASP A 108 23.71 11.92 -17.36
CA ASP A 108 23.93 11.12 -18.59
C ASP A 108 22.86 10.01 -18.84
N LYS A 109 21.97 10.35 -19.78
CA LYS A 109 21.55 9.62 -21.00
C LYS A 109 21.10 8.16 -21.00
N ASP A 110 21.23 7.38 -19.95
CA ASP A 110 20.55 6.08 -19.97
C ASP A 110 19.06 6.29 -19.76
N LYS A 111 18.31 6.12 -20.86
CA LYS A 111 16.86 6.02 -20.79
C LYS A 111 16.57 4.94 -19.75
N VAL A 112 15.66 5.21 -18.82
CA VAL A 112 15.21 4.23 -17.81
C VAL A 112 14.93 2.84 -18.41
N THR A 113 14.52 2.80 -19.68
CA THR A 113 14.28 1.59 -20.47
C THR A 113 15.51 0.71 -20.69
N ASN A 114 16.71 1.28 -20.70
CA ASN A 114 17.97 0.56 -20.89
C ASN A 114 18.37 -0.24 -19.65
N LYS A 115 17.82 0.09 -18.47
CA LYS A 115 18.10 -0.61 -17.21
C LYS A 115 17.32 -1.91 -17.07
N TYR A 116 16.37 -2.17 -17.96
CA TYR A 116 15.49 -3.32 -17.91
C TYR A 116 15.64 -4.18 -19.17
N PRO A 117 15.46 -5.51 -19.07
CA PRO A 117 15.12 -6.26 -17.85
C PRO A 117 16.28 -6.32 -16.84
N ILE A 118 15.93 -6.42 -15.55
CA ILE A 118 16.87 -6.57 -14.44
C ILE A 118 16.95 -8.05 -14.06
N LEU A 119 18.15 -8.58 -13.86
CA LEU A 119 18.36 -9.95 -13.38
C LEU A 119 17.89 -10.05 -11.92
N CYS A 120 17.14 -11.10 -11.61
CA CYS A 120 16.72 -11.41 -10.25
C CYS A 120 16.92 -12.89 -9.96
N HIS A 121 17.70 -13.18 -8.94
CA HIS A 121 17.98 -14.52 -8.45
C HIS A 121 16.91 -14.92 -7.44
N ASN A 122 16.15 -15.97 -7.73
CA ASN A 122 15.18 -16.50 -6.78
C ASN A 122 15.85 -17.58 -5.94
N LEU A 123 15.95 -17.37 -4.63
CA LEU A 123 16.63 -18.26 -3.70
C LEU A 123 15.63 -19.00 -2.81
N ASN A 124 16.00 -20.20 -2.39
CA ASN A 124 15.29 -20.87 -1.32
C ASN A 124 15.55 -20.17 0.01
N SER A 125 14.48 -19.80 0.71
CA SER A 125 14.51 -19.06 1.97
C SER A 125 15.13 -19.80 3.15
N GLU A 126 15.22 -21.13 3.12
CA GLU A 126 15.84 -21.95 4.17
C GLU A 126 17.31 -22.28 3.86
N THR A 127 17.59 -22.73 2.63
CA THR A 127 18.92 -23.21 2.23
C THR A 127 19.80 -22.13 1.61
N MET A 128 19.21 -21.01 1.17
CA MET A 128 19.84 -19.96 0.36
C MET A 128 20.38 -20.45 -1.00
N GLU A 129 19.98 -21.64 -1.44
CA GLU A 129 20.35 -22.17 -2.74
C GLU A 129 19.54 -21.50 -3.85
N LEU A 130 20.18 -21.32 -5.01
CA LEU A 130 19.52 -20.75 -6.17
C LEU A 130 18.48 -21.74 -6.71
N ILE A 131 17.23 -21.28 -6.78
CA ILE A 131 16.13 -22.00 -7.41
C ILE A 131 16.18 -21.74 -8.91
N GLU A 132 16.16 -20.46 -9.28
CA GLU A 132 16.14 -20.03 -10.67
C GLU A 132 16.57 -18.58 -10.83
N ASP A 133 17.02 -18.26 -12.05
CA ASP A 133 17.24 -16.88 -12.47
C ASP A 133 16.04 -16.40 -13.30
N ILE A 134 15.43 -15.33 -12.84
CA ILE A 134 14.34 -14.64 -13.54
C ILE A 134 14.79 -13.25 -13.98
N THR A 135 13.99 -12.66 -14.86
CA THR A 135 14.18 -11.29 -15.32
C THR A 135 12.96 -10.46 -14.96
N LEU A 136 13.20 -9.32 -14.33
CA LEU A 136 12.19 -8.38 -13.90
C LEU A 136 12.12 -7.21 -14.87
N GLU A 137 10.93 -6.89 -15.33
CA GLU A 137 10.68 -5.72 -16.16
C GLU A 137 9.46 -4.94 -15.69
N PRO A 138 9.38 -3.64 -16.01
CA PRO A 138 8.25 -2.84 -15.60
C PRO A 138 6.99 -3.32 -16.30
N TYR A 139 5.91 -3.49 -15.54
CA TYR A 139 4.60 -3.78 -16.10
C TYR A 139 4.22 -2.72 -17.14
N VAL A 140 4.36 -1.44 -16.78
CA VAL A 140 4.11 -0.28 -17.64
C VAL A 140 5.06 0.85 -17.24
N TYR A 141 5.55 1.59 -18.24
CA TYR A 141 6.15 2.91 -18.04
C TYR A 141 5.06 3.97 -18.20
N PHE A 142 5.00 4.94 -17.28
CA PHE A 142 3.97 5.96 -17.31
C PHE A 142 4.55 7.38 -17.26
N GLN A 143 4.01 8.28 -18.07
CA GLN A 143 4.31 9.72 -18.03
C GLN A 143 2.99 10.47 -17.94
N THR A 144 2.91 11.43 -17.03
CA THR A 144 1.70 12.27 -16.91
C THR A 144 1.76 13.44 -17.88
N ARG A 145 2.95 13.97 -18.14
CA ARG A 145 3.18 15.07 -19.09
C ARG A 145 4.29 14.71 -20.06
N LYS A 146 4.18 15.23 -21.29
CA LYS A 146 5.26 15.19 -22.27
C LYS A 146 6.50 15.86 -21.65
N ASN A 147 7.64 15.17 -21.69
CA ASN A 147 8.93 15.56 -21.08
C ASN A 147 9.09 15.35 -19.56
N GLU A 148 8.13 14.73 -18.86
CA GLU A 148 8.35 14.27 -17.48
C GLU A 148 9.20 12.97 -17.49
N LYS A 149 10.03 12.74 -16.46
CA LYS A 149 10.67 11.42 -16.28
C LYS A 149 9.60 10.34 -16.12
N TYR A 150 9.86 9.16 -16.68
CA TYR A 150 8.96 8.02 -16.54
C TYR A 150 8.75 7.63 -15.07
N LYS A 151 7.53 7.20 -14.76
CA LYS A 151 7.19 6.45 -13.57
C LYS A 151 7.25 4.99 -13.95
N VAL A 152 7.97 4.20 -13.16
CA VAL A 152 8.13 2.77 -13.38
C VAL A 152 7.11 2.08 -12.48
N LYS A 153 6.07 1.48 -13.07
CA LYS A 153 5.07 0.71 -12.31
C LYS A 153 5.70 -0.55 -11.70
N ARG A 154 4.90 -1.40 -11.06
CA ARG A 154 5.39 -2.65 -10.46
C ARG A 154 6.26 -3.42 -11.44
N LEU A 155 7.34 -4.01 -10.94
CA LEU A 155 8.12 -4.96 -11.70
C LEU A 155 7.40 -6.31 -11.68
N VAL A 156 7.44 -6.98 -12.82
CA VAL A 156 6.87 -8.31 -13.04
C VAL A 156 7.91 -9.16 -13.74
N GLU A 157 7.81 -10.47 -13.58
CA GLU A 157 8.60 -11.40 -14.37
C GLU A 157 8.33 -11.21 -15.87
N SER A 158 9.40 -11.23 -16.67
CA SER A 158 9.31 -11.08 -18.12
C SER A 158 8.50 -12.18 -18.79
N SER A 159 8.56 -13.41 -18.26
CA SER A 159 7.73 -14.56 -18.67
C SER A 159 6.23 -14.30 -18.53
N GLU A 160 5.84 -13.65 -17.43
CA GLU A 160 4.44 -13.40 -17.08
C GLU A 160 3.86 -12.16 -17.74
N LYS A 161 4.70 -11.18 -18.13
CA LYS A 161 4.22 -9.91 -18.70
C LYS A 161 3.30 -10.08 -19.91
N LYS A 162 3.58 -11.06 -20.78
CA LYS A 162 2.76 -11.37 -21.98
C LYS A 162 1.38 -11.94 -21.64
N LYS A 163 1.22 -12.52 -20.44
CA LYS A 163 -0.04 -13.10 -19.97
C LYS A 163 -0.96 -12.07 -19.31
N LEU A 164 -0.44 -10.88 -18.99
CA LEU A 164 -1.20 -9.84 -18.31
C LEU A 164 -2.13 -9.09 -19.29
N LEU A 165 -3.36 -8.86 -18.83
CA LEU A 165 -4.36 -7.98 -19.46
C LEU A 165 -3.81 -6.53 -19.63
N PRO A 166 -4.39 -5.71 -20.53
CA PRO A 166 -3.67 -4.79 -21.40
C PRO A 166 -2.66 -3.88 -20.70
N LEU A 167 -1.55 -3.63 -21.39
CA LEU A 167 -0.40 -2.80 -21.01
C LEU A 167 -0.70 -1.29 -21.00
N ASN A 168 -1.96 -0.93 -20.84
CA ASN A 168 -2.48 0.42 -20.90
C ASN A 168 -3.12 0.73 -19.55
N LEU A 169 -3.06 1.97 -19.10
CA LEU A 169 -3.86 2.36 -17.94
C LEU A 169 -5.35 2.26 -18.28
N SER A 170 -6.14 1.83 -17.30
CA SER A 170 -7.60 1.85 -17.41
C SER A 170 -8.09 3.27 -17.73
N ASP A 171 -9.10 3.37 -18.59
CA ASP A 171 -9.73 4.65 -18.94
C ASP A 171 -10.25 5.39 -17.69
N TYR A 172 -10.63 4.65 -16.65
CA TYR A 172 -11.11 5.19 -15.37
C TYR A 172 -9.98 5.58 -14.40
N TYR A 173 -8.69 5.41 -14.74
CA TYR A 173 -7.58 5.56 -13.78
C TYR A 173 -7.59 6.92 -13.06
N ASN A 174 -7.92 7.99 -13.78
CA ASN A 174 -7.96 9.34 -13.23
C ASN A 174 -9.19 9.60 -12.34
N ASP A 175 -10.20 8.73 -12.38
CA ASP A 175 -11.40 8.83 -11.55
C ASP A 175 -11.15 8.24 -10.13
N PHE A 176 -10.04 7.53 -9.92
CA PHE A 176 -9.67 6.94 -8.63
C PHE A 176 -8.55 7.71 -7.94
N ILE A 177 -8.84 8.23 -6.74
CA ILE A 177 -7.87 9.02 -5.94
C ILE A 177 -6.89 8.12 -5.17
N GLN A 178 -7.37 6.98 -4.65
CA GLN A 178 -6.57 6.03 -3.85
C GLN A 178 -6.82 4.55 -4.22
N GLY A 179 -7.19 4.24 -5.46
CA GLY A 179 -7.47 2.84 -5.85
C GLY A 179 -8.47 2.15 -4.90
N ALA A 180 -8.23 0.89 -4.56
CA ALA A 180 -8.99 0.14 -3.55
C ALA A 180 -8.42 0.33 -2.12
N ASP A 181 -8.20 1.58 -1.69
CA ASP A 181 -7.79 1.88 -0.31
C ASP A 181 -9.03 2.21 0.54
N LEU A 182 -9.18 1.50 1.67
CA LEU A 182 -10.30 1.65 2.63
C LEU A 182 -9.86 2.39 3.90
N ILE A 183 -8.87 3.29 3.79
CA ILE A 183 -8.39 4.10 4.90
C ILE A 183 -9.02 5.50 4.84
N PRO A 184 -9.56 6.03 5.96
CA PRO A 184 -9.88 5.34 7.21
C PRO A 184 -11.11 4.44 7.05
N LYS A 185 -11.28 3.44 7.94
CA LYS A 185 -12.41 2.51 7.93
C LYS A 185 -13.74 3.27 7.79
N SER A 186 -14.31 3.25 6.59
CA SER A 186 -15.56 3.96 6.27
C SER A 186 -16.80 3.29 6.87
N LEU A 187 -16.64 2.09 7.45
CA LEU A 187 -17.73 1.31 8.01
C LEU A 187 -17.75 1.41 9.53
N LEU A 188 -18.94 1.54 10.09
CA LEU A 188 -19.16 1.58 11.53
C LEU A 188 -19.25 0.16 12.09
N TYR A 189 -18.12 -0.34 12.60
CA TYR A 189 -18.05 -1.63 13.28
C TYR A 189 -18.68 -1.53 14.66
N VAL A 190 -19.45 -2.55 15.06
CA VAL A 190 -20.22 -2.56 16.30
C VAL A 190 -20.11 -3.88 17.04
N LYS A 191 -20.23 -3.84 18.37
CA LYS A 191 -20.49 -4.99 19.23
C LYS A 191 -21.97 -5.04 19.55
N ILE A 192 -22.60 -6.19 19.35
CA ILE A 192 -23.96 -6.45 19.81
C ILE A 192 -23.87 -6.85 21.28
N LEU A 193 -24.50 -6.07 22.15
CA LEU A 193 -24.50 -6.31 23.59
C LEU A 193 -25.71 -7.13 24.03
N ASP A 194 -26.86 -6.88 23.40
CA ASP A 194 -28.13 -7.51 23.74
C ASP A 194 -29.10 -7.43 22.55
N SER A 195 -30.14 -8.27 22.57
CA SER A 195 -31.20 -8.30 21.56
C SER A 195 -32.58 -8.39 22.22
N THR A 196 -33.49 -7.51 21.83
CA THR A 196 -34.87 -7.42 22.35
C THR A 196 -35.89 -7.65 21.24
N GLU A 197 -37.16 -7.82 21.62
CA GLU A 197 -38.29 -8.02 20.69
C GLU A 197 -38.05 -9.17 19.70
N ASP A 198 -37.79 -10.37 20.24
CA ASP A 198 -37.48 -11.58 19.47
C ASP A 198 -36.33 -11.40 18.47
N GLY A 199 -35.35 -10.56 18.83
CA GLY A 199 -34.16 -10.31 18.03
C GLY A 199 -34.32 -9.22 16.96
N LYS A 200 -35.47 -8.54 16.89
CA LYS A 200 -35.70 -7.46 15.90
C LYS A 200 -34.92 -6.19 16.21
N ILE A 201 -34.66 -5.92 17.48
CA ILE A 201 -33.91 -4.75 17.93
C ILE A 201 -32.63 -5.19 18.64
N SER A 202 -31.50 -4.63 18.22
CA SER A 202 -30.19 -4.87 18.81
C SER A 202 -29.70 -3.66 19.59
N VAL A 203 -29.08 -3.89 20.74
CA VAL A 203 -28.34 -2.87 21.49
C VAL A 203 -26.87 -2.96 21.11
N ILE A 204 -26.32 -1.88 20.56
CA ILE A 204 -24.97 -1.83 20.02
C ILE A 204 -24.06 -0.83 20.74
N ASP A 205 -22.78 -1.18 20.80
CA ASP A 205 -21.67 -0.28 21.11
C ASP A 205 -20.69 -0.22 19.93
N PRO A 206 -19.96 0.90 19.72
CA PRO A 206 -18.96 0.97 18.68
C PRO A 206 -17.82 -0.01 19.00
N TRP A 207 -17.46 -0.82 18.01
CA TRP A 207 -16.25 -1.62 18.08
C TRP A 207 -15.08 -0.77 17.62
N ILE A 208 -14.23 -0.37 18.56
CA ILE A 208 -13.02 0.40 18.27
C ILE A 208 -11.84 -0.57 18.15
N SER A 209 -11.15 -0.51 17.02
CA SER A 209 -9.95 -1.32 16.78
C SER A 209 -8.89 -1.03 17.87
N PRO A 210 -8.25 -2.05 18.47
CA PRO A 210 -7.15 -1.83 19.42
C PRO A 210 -6.02 -0.96 18.84
N GLN A 211 -5.83 -1.02 17.53
CA GLN A 211 -4.84 -0.25 16.76
C GLN A 211 -5.28 1.19 16.43
N ALA A 212 -6.49 1.62 16.83
CA ALA A 212 -6.97 2.97 16.54
C ALA A 212 -6.09 4.02 17.23
N LYS A 213 -5.75 5.11 16.53
CA LYS A 213 -4.85 6.16 17.02
C LYS A 213 -5.60 7.44 17.42
N GLY A 214 -5.18 8.06 18.52
CA GLY A 214 -5.61 9.41 18.93
C GLY A 214 -7.13 9.62 18.94
N VAL A 215 -7.59 10.58 18.13
CA VAL A 215 -9.01 10.98 18.00
C VAL A 215 -9.95 9.83 17.61
N TRP A 216 -9.43 8.77 16.99
CA TRP A 216 -10.21 7.61 16.56
C TRP A 216 -10.46 6.57 17.66
N LYS A 217 -9.91 6.78 18.88
CA LYS A 217 -10.30 6.01 20.07
C LYS A 217 -11.56 6.54 20.75
N LYS A 218 -12.11 7.66 20.27
CA LYS A 218 -13.32 8.26 20.85
C LYS A 218 -14.54 7.40 20.50
N SER A 219 -15.32 7.08 21.52
CA SER A 219 -16.64 6.47 21.34
C SER A 219 -17.68 7.58 21.13
N TYR A 220 -18.33 7.61 19.96
CA TYR A 220 -19.32 8.63 19.62
C TYR A 220 -20.73 8.31 20.14
N PHE A 221 -20.99 7.05 20.47
CA PHE A 221 -22.28 6.62 21.00
C PHE A 221 -22.09 5.44 21.95
N LYS A 222 -23.06 5.23 22.83
CA LYS A 222 -23.07 4.15 23.81
C LYS A 222 -24.45 3.54 23.91
N ARG A 223 -24.53 2.22 23.91
CA ARG A 223 -25.73 1.38 24.08
C ARG A 223 -26.92 1.87 23.25
N GLN A 224 -26.71 2.02 21.94
CA GLN A 224 -27.75 2.49 21.04
C GLN A 224 -28.62 1.34 20.57
N ARG A 225 -29.93 1.56 20.52
CA ARG A 225 -30.88 0.64 19.90
C ARG A 225 -30.93 0.89 18.41
N VAL A 226 -30.86 -0.17 17.62
CA VAL A 226 -30.95 -0.19 16.16
C VAL A 226 -31.77 -1.40 15.72
N GLU A 227 -32.45 -1.33 14.59
CA GLU A 227 -33.06 -2.53 14.00
C GLU A 227 -31.97 -3.50 13.57
N SER A 228 -32.11 -4.76 13.98
CA SER A 228 -31.13 -5.82 13.73
C SER A 228 -30.93 -6.10 12.24
N GLU A 229 -31.95 -5.84 11.41
CA GLU A 229 -31.88 -5.97 9.94
C GLU A 229 -30.87 -5.00 9.30
N ASN A 230 -30.50 -3.92 10.00
CA ASN A 230 -29.49 -2.96 9.54
C ASN A 230 -28.07 -3.32 10.03
N ILE A 231 -27.92 -4.46 10.72
CA ILE A 231 -26.62 -4.99 11.13
C ILE A 231 -26.16 -6.04 10.12
N PHE A 232 -25.07 -5.74 9.43
CA PHE A 232 -24.47 -6.61 8.43
C PHE A 232 -23.19 -7.25 8.94
N LYS A 233 -22.71 -8.26 8.20
CA LYS A 233 -21.42 -8.90 8.46
C LYS A 233 -20.40 -8.42 7.45
N ALA A 234 -19.22 -8.05 7.94
CA ALA A 234 -18.07 -7.74 7.10
C ALA A 234 -16.80 -8.31 7.71
N THR A 235 -15.85 -8.67 6.85
CA THR A 235 -14.58 -9.26 7.25
C THR A 235 -13.44 -8.37 6.81
N LEU A 236 -12.40 -8.28 7.65
CA LEU A 236 -11.15 -7.61 7.31
C LEU A 236 -10.17 -8.63 6.74
N SER A 237 -9.23 -8.21 5.90
CA SER A 237 -8.22 -9.09 5.29
C SER A 237 -7.49 -9.98 6.31
N ARG A 238 -7.15 -9.44 7.49
CA ARG A 238 -6.48 -10.17 8.59
C ARG A 238 -7.31 -11.27 9.27
N GLU A 239 -8.61 -11.34 8.97
CA GLU A 239 -9.55 -12.32 9.53
C GLU A 239 -9.99 -13.34 8.47
N LEU A 240 -9.32 -13.36 7.32
CA LEU A 240 -9.46 -14.38 6.30
C LEU A 240 -8.44 -15.49 6.59
N TYR A 241 -8.94 -16.64 7.04
CA TYR A 241 -8.16 -17.86 7.21
C TYR A 241 -8.54 -18.84 6.09
N PRO A 242 -7.65 -19.77 5.67
CA PRO A 242 -7.89 -20.65 4.52
C PRO A 242 -9.23 -21.39 4.50
N PHE A 243 -9.77 -21.72 5.68
CA PHE A 243 -11.05 -22.43 5.83
C PHE A 243 -12.00 -21.75 6.82
N TYR A 244 -11.71 -20.51 7.23
CA TYR A 244 -12.52 -19.79 8.20
C TYR A 244 -12.51 -18.29 7.95
N ILE A 245 -13.69 -17.68 7.94
CA ILE A 245 -13.86 -16.24 7.84
C ILE A 245 -14.41 -15.79 9.18
N LYS A 246 -13.70 -14.89 9.87
CA LYS A 246 -14.20 -14.33 11.13
C LYS A 246 -14.92 -13.00 10.86
N PRO A 247 -16.26 -12.97 10.85
CA PRO A 247 -17.00 -11.76 10.55
C PRO A 247 -17.04 -10.81 11.74
N TYR A 248 -17.07 -9.52 11.45
CA TYR A 248 -17.49 -8.48 12.37
C TYR A 248 -18.90 -8.01 12.07
N SER A 249 -19.61 -7.51 13.08
CA SER A 249 -20.87 -6.80 12.88
C SER A 249 -20.58 -5.35 12.49
N ILE A 250 -21.28 -4.87 11.46
CA ILE A 250 -21.25 -3.47 11.02
C ILE A 250 -22.67 -2.93 10.97
N PHE A 251 -22.84 -1.65 11.27
CA PHE A 251 -24.13 -0.98 11.22
C PHE A 251 -24.19 -0.05 10.01
N LEU A 252 -25.16 -0.26 9.13
CA LEU A 252 -25.30 0.48 7.87
C LEU A 252 -26.75 0.90 7.59
N PRO A 253 -26.97 2.02 6.89
CA PRO A 253 -28.31 2.49 6.54
C PRO A 253 -28.86 1.79 5.29
N PHE A 254 -28.81 0.47 5.24
CA PHE A 254 -29.30 -0.31 4.11
C PHE A 254 -30.44 -1.22 4.54
N ASP A 255 -31.36 -1.47 3.60
CA ASP A 255 -32.31 -2.57 3.75
C ASP A 255 -31.63 -3.93 3.55
N THR A 256 -32.39 -5.01 3.71
CA THR A 256 -31.91 -6.39 3.54
C THR A 256 -31.43 -6.70 2.11
N ASN A 257 -31.76 -5.86 1.12
CA ASN A 257 -31.30 -5.96 -0.26
C ASN A 257 -30.11 -5.02 -0.55
N LEU A 258 -29.46 -4.49 0.49
CA LEU A 258 -28.33 -3.56 0.40
C LEU A 258 -28.67 -2.24 -0.32
N LYS A 259 -29.95 -1.83 -0.34
CA LYS A 259 -30.37 -0.56 -0.93
C LYS A 259 -30.41 0.55 0.12
N TYR A 260 -29.85 1.70 -0.23
CA TYR A 260 -29.96 2.91 0.58
C TYR A 260 -31.35 3.54 0.43
N ASN A 261 -32.19 3.41 1.45
CA ASN A 261 -33.50 4.05 1.49
C ASN A 261 -33.89 4.42 2.94
N PRO A 262 -33.47 5.59 3.45
CA PRO A 262 -33.73 6.01 4.82
C PRO A 262 -35.21 6.00 5.22
N SER A 263 -36.12 6.24 4.27
CA SER A 263 -37.57 6.20 4.48
C SER A 263 -38.11 4.81 4.80
N LYS A 264 -37.39 3.73 4.43
CA LYS A 264 -37.79 2.34 4.70
C LYS A 264 -37.11 1.73 5.93
N ILE A 265 -36.06 2.37 6.45
CA ILE A 265 -35.33 1.92 7.64
C ILE A 265 -36.16 2.19 8.89
N GLY A 266 -36.17 1.26 9.84
CA GLY A 266 -36.92 1.44 11.10
C GLY A 266 -36.48 2.68 11.91
N PRO A 267 -37.34 3.16 12.83
CA PRO A 267 -37.12 4.42 13.55
C PRO A 267 -35.85 4.44 14.41
N PHE A 268 -35.43 3.31 14.98
CA PHE A 268 -34.28 3.24 15.88
C PHE A 268 -32.95 3.44 15.14
N SER A 269 -32.82 2.86 13.95
CA SER A 269 -31.68 3.04 13.07
C SER A 269 -31.76 4.41 12.39
N ARG A 270 -32.92 4.79 11.85
CA ARG A 270 -33.10 6.02 11.06
C ARG A 270 -32.68 7.30 11.81
N LYS A 271 -32.92 7.37 13.12
CA LYS A 271 -32.63 8.58 13.94
C LYS A 271 -31.18 9.06 13.86
N HIS A 272 -30.25 8.15 13.58
CA HIS A 272 -28.83 8.43 13.51
C HIS A 272 -28.36 8.91 12.11
N TRP A 273 -29.24 8.82 11.09
CA TRP A 273 -29.00 9.26 9.71
C TRP A 273 -29.83 10.48 9.32
N ASN A 274 -30.84 10.82 10.11
CA ASN A 274 -31.70 12.00 9.92
C ASN A 274 -31.14 13.30 10.50
N GLN A 275 -29.90 13.32 10.99
CA GLN A 275 -29.25 14.58 11.33
C GLN A 275 -28.86 15.26 10.02
N LYS A 276 -29.58 16.34 9.67
CA LYS A 276 -29.09 17.32 8.69
C LYS A 276 -27.67 17.70 9.09
N MET A 277 -26.68 17.30 8.29
CA MET A 277 -25.45 18.07 8.15
C MET A 277 -25.78 19.39 7.44
#